data_AF-I6D446-F1
#
_entry.id   AF-I6D446-F1
#
_cell.length_a   1.000
_cell.length_b   1.000
_cell.length_c   1.000
_cell.angle_alpha   90.00
_cell.angle_beta   90.00
_cell.angle_gamma   90.00
#
_symmetry.space_group_name_H-M   'P 1'
#
loop_
_entity.id
_entity.type
_entity.pdbx_description
1 polymer ?
#
loop_
_entity_poly.entity_id
_entity_poly.type
_entity_poly.pdbx_seq_one_letter_code
_entity_poly.pdbx_strand_id
1 'polypeptide(L)'
;MKALTYHGPHHVQVENVPDPGIEQADDIILRITATASCGSDLHLYRGKIPQVKHGDIFGHEFMGEVVETGKDVKNLQKGDRVVIPFVIACGDCFFCRMQQYAACENTNAGKGAALNKKQIPAPAALFGYSHLYGGVPGGQAEYVRVPKGNVGPFKVPPLLSDDKALFLSDILPTAWQAAKNAQIQQGSSVAVYGAGPVGLLTIACARLLGAEQIFVVDHHPYRLSFAADRYGAIPINFDEDSDPAQSIIEQTAGHRGVDAVIDAVGFEAKGSTTETVLTNLKLEGSSGKALRQCIAAVRRGGIVSVPGVYAGFIHGFLFGDAFDKGLTFKMGQTHVHAWLGELLPLIEKGLLKPEEIVTHYMPFEEAARGYEIFEKREEECRKVILVPGAQSAEAAQKAVSGLVNAMPGGTI
;
A
#
# COMPACT_ATOMS: atom_id res chain seq x y z
N MET A 1 15.72 17.31 12.69
CA MET A 1 14.69 17.34 11.64
C MET A 1 13.31 17.16 12.24
N LYS A 2 12.24 17.54 11.53
CA LYS A 2 10.86 17.18 11.89
C LYS A 2 10.51 15.77 11.40
N ALA A 3 9.75 15.03 12.20
CA ALA A 3 9.21 13.72 11.86
C ALA A 3 7.84 13.48 12.49
N LEU A 4 7.00 12.65 11.88
CA LEU A 4 5.73 12.21 12.47
C LEU A 4 5.98 11.01 13.37
N THR A 5 5.86 11.22 14.67
CA THR A 5 6.11 10.20 15.69
C THR A 5 4.82 9.68 16.31
N TYR A 6 4.84 8.41 16.69
CA TYR A 6 3.73 7.74 17.36
C TYR A 6 3.81 7.90 18.87
N HIS A 7 2.70 8.27 19.51
CA HIS A 7 2.61 8.42 20.97
C HIS A 7 1.49 7.59 21.61
N GLY A 8 0.87 6.69 20.84
CA GLY A 8 -0.19 5.81 21.31
C GLY A 8 -1.37 5.75 20.34
N PRO A 9 -2.37 4.91 20.62
CA PRO A 9 -3.54 4.79 19.76
C PRO A 9 -4.20 6.14 19.51
N HIS A 10 -4.42 6.46 18.24
CA HIS A 10 -4.97 7.72 17.74
C HIS A 10 -4.15 8.98 18.06
N HIS A 11 -2.87 8.82 18.42
CA HIS A 11 -2.03 9.93 18.85
C HIS A 11 -0.69 9.90 18.11
N VAL A 12 -0.56 10.75 17.09
CA VAL A 12 0.68 11.03 16.36
C VAL A 12 0.94 12.52 16.37
N GLN A 13 2.21 12.93 16.38
CA GLN A 13 2.58 14.34 16.38
C GLN A 13 3.79 14.58 15.47
N VAL A 14 3.84 15.77 14.87
CA VAL A 14 5.03 16.23 14.17
C VAL A 14 5.94 16.90 15.21
N GLU A 15 7.10 16.31 15.46
CA GLU A 15 8.06 16.82 16.45
C GLU A 15 9.49 16.84 15.91
N ASN A 16 10.38 17.53 16.64
CA ASN A 16 11.80 17.55 16.31
C ASN A 16 12.48 16.30 16.85
N VAL A 17 13.13 15.55 15.96
CA VAL A 17 13.96 14.38 16.26
C VAL A 17 15.39 14.60 15.75
N PRO A 18 16.39 13.83 16.23
CA PRO A 18 17.74 13.88 15.70
C PRO A 18 17.77 13.60 14.20
N ASP A 19 18.69 14.25 13.48
CA ASP A 19 18.91 13.98 12.06
C ASP A 19 19.44 12.54 11.87
N PRO A 20 19.00 11.82 10.82
CA PRO A 20 19.48 10.48 10.56
C PRO A 20 20.91 10.55 10.03
N GLY A 21 21.72 9.55 10.40
CA GLY A 21 23.09 9.40 9.92
C GLY A 21 23.30 8.07 9.20
N ILE A 22 24.38 7.98 8.43
CA ILE A 22 24.82 6.72 7.81
C ILE A 22 25.22 5.73 8.93
N GLU A 23 24.54 4.59 9.01
CA GLU A 23 24.86 3.53 9.99
C GLU A 23 25.65 2.39 9.36
N GLN A 24 25.33 2.06 8.10
CA GLN A 24 26.03 1.05 7.30
C GLN A 24 26.62 1.67 6.03
N ALA A 25 27.69 1.07 5.54
CA ALA A 25 28.43 1.60 4.39
C ALA A 25 27.60 1.66 3.09
N ASP A 26 26.51 0.89 3.00
CA ASP A 26 25.58 0.87 1.87
C ASP A 26 24.27 1.63 2.13
N ASP A 27 24.20 2.46 3.19
CA ASP A 27 23.07 3.36 3.45
C ASP A 27 23.12 4.63 2.58
N ILE A 28 21.99 5.29 2.43
CA ILE A 28 21.90 6.69 2.00
C ILE A 28 21.08 7.52 2.99
N ILE A 29 21.30 8.84 3.00
CA ILE A 29 20.36 9.80 3.59
C ILE A 29 19.58 10.47 2.46
N LEU A 30 18.26 10.44 2.60
CA LEU A 30 17.32 11.02 1.66
C LEU A 30 16.67 12.25 2.29
N ARG A 31 16.65 13.37 1.57
CA ARG A 31 15.78 14.51 1.87
C ARG A 31 14.43 14.25 1.21
N ILE A 32 13.37 14.16 2.01
CA ILE A 32 12.05 13.80 1.52
C ILE A 32 11.45 14.98 0.77
N THR A 33 10.96 14.73 -0.45
CA THR A 33 10.24 15.73 -1.25
C THR A 33 8.74 15.49 -1.20
N ALA A 34 8.31 14.22 -1.08
CA ALA A 34 6.92 13.84 -0.90
C ALA A 34 6.81 12.54 -0.10
N THR A 35 5.81 12.45 0.77
CA THR A 35 5.43 11.22 1.47
C THR A 35 3.91 11.12 1.56
N ALA A 36 3.36 9.92 1.68
CA ALA A 36 1.92 9.71 1.75
C ALA A 36 1.50 8.94 3.00
N SER A 37 0.21 9.04 3.32
CA SER A 37 -0.44 8.13 4.27
C SER A 37 -0.95 6.88 3.55
N CYS A 38 -0.72 5.72 4.16
CA CYS A 38 -1.23 4.44 3.71
C CYS A 38 -2.37 3.94 4.61
N GLY A 39 -3.26 3.09 4.07
CA GLY A 39 -4.26 2.40 4.88
C GLY A 39 -3.62 1.52 5.96
N SER A 40 -2.42 0.99 5.70
CA SER A 40 -1.64 0.21 6.66
C SER A 40 -1.11 1.07 7.82
N ASP A 41 -0.83 2.36 7.60
CA ASP A 41 -0.48 3.29 8.68
C ASP A 41 -1.65 3.47 9.65
N LEU A 42 -2.90 3.41 9.17
CA LEU A 42 -4.08 3.48 10.04
C LEU A 42 -4.18 2.29 11.00
N HIS A 43 -3.69 1.10 10.61
CA HIS A 43 -3.61 -0.04 11.53
C HIS A 43 -2.63 0.22 12.69
N LEU A 44 -1.52 0.92 12.40
CA LEU A 44 -0.55 1.36 13.42
C LEU A 44 -1.16 2.47 14.29
N TYR A 45 -1.77 3.47 13.66
CA TYR A 45 -2.44 4.60 14.30
C TYR A 45 -3.52 4.15 15.28
N ARG A 46 -4.37 3.17 14.90
CA ARG A 46 -5.40 2.57 15.77
C ARG A 46 -4.82 1.69 16.89
N GLY A 47 -3.51 1.42 16.90
CA GLY A 47 -2.85 0.54 17.86
C GLY A 47 -3.21 -0.94 17.69
N LYS A 48 -3.59 -1.36 16.47
CA LYS A 48 -4.00 -2.75 16.17
C LYS A 48 -2.82 -3.65 15.83
N ILE A 49 -1.72 -3.07 15.36
CA ILE A 49 -0.48 -3.81 15.10
C ILE A 49 0.37 -3.87 16.38
N PRO A 50 0.76 -5.08 16.84
CA PRO A 50 1.63 -5.21 18.01
C PRO A 50 3.02 -4.62 17.75
N GLN A 51 3.75 -4.33 18.84
CA GLN A 51 5.16 -3.89 18.77
C GLN A 51 5.38 -2.58 18.01
N VAL A 52 4.37 -1.71 17.93
CA VAL A 52 4.56 -0.28 17.66
C VAL A 52 4.86 0.40 18.99
N LYS A 53 5.91 1.22 19.03
CA LYS A 53 6.44 1.82 20.25
C LYS A 53 6.32 3.33 20.19
N HIS A 54 6.22 3.94 21.37
CA HIS A 54 6.28 5.39 21.50
C HIS A 54 7.58 5.92 20.88
N GLY A 55 7.48 6.97 20.07
CA GLY A 55 8.59 7.58 19.34
C GLY A 55 8.90 6.95 17.97
N ASP A 56 8.23 5.85 17.59
CA ASP A 56 8.40 5.28 16.24
C ASP A 56 7.97 6.31 15.18
N ILE A 57 8.79 6.48 14.14
CA ILE A 57 8.51 7.37 13.01
C ILE A 57 7.74 6.61 11.94
N PHE A 58 6.57 7.09 11.56
CA PHE A 58 5.69 6.44 10.58
C PHE A 58 6.09 6.72 9.12
N GLY A 59 5.39 6.06 8.20
CA GLY A 59 5.45 6.35 6.77
C GLY A 59 6.37 5.43 5.99
N HIS A 60 5.80 4.78 4.99
CA HIS A 60 6.52 3.84 4.13
C HIS A 60 6.24 4.09 2.64
N GLU A 61 5.56 5.19 2.36
CA GLU A 61 5.36 5.73 1.02
C GLU A 61 6.08 7.06 0.94
N PHE A 62 7.29 7.07 0.39
CA PHE A 62 8.08 8.30 0.28
C PHE A 62 9.06 8.28 -0.88
N MET A 63 9.43 9.49 -1.29
CA MET A 63 10.46 9.75 -2.27
C MET A 63 11.19 11.04 -1.94
N GLY A 64 12.32 11.26 -2.61
CA GLY A 64 13.14 12.41 -2.31
C GLY A 64 14.42 12.50 -3.13
N GLU A 65 15.31 13.35 -2.65
CA GLU A 65 16.62 13.59 -3.22
C GLU A 65 17.71 13.03 -2.29
N VAL A 66 18.65 12.29 -2.86
CA VAL A 66 19.81 11.78 -2.12
C VAL A 66 20.67 12.96 -1.66
N VAL A 67 20.95 13.08 -0.37
CA VAL A 67 21.80 14.15 0.19
C VAL A 67 23.15 13.67 0.72
N GLU A 68 23.23 12.39 1.10
CA GLU A 68 24.45 11.73 1.57
C GLU A 68 24.43 10.24 1.18
N THR A 69 25.60 9.68 0.88
CA THR A 69 25.77 8.26 0.53
C THR A 69 26.86 7.63 1.36
N GLY A 70 26.64 6.41 1.83
CA GLY A 70 27.69 5.57 2.38
C GLY A 70 28.74 5.19 1.33
N LYS A 71 29.94 4.83 1.78
CA LYS A 71 31.10 4.54 0.92
C LYS A 71 30.92 3.36 -0.04
N ASP A 72 30.00 2.44 0.25
CA ASP A 72 29.75 1.23 -0.55
C ASP A 72 28.50 1.40 -1.45
N VAL A 73 27.91 2.60 -1.50
CA VAL A 73 26.86 2.96 -2.47
C VAL A 73 27.51 3.22 -3.83
N LYS A 74 27.03 2.52 -4.86
CA LYS A 74 27.67 2.49 -6.20
C LYS A 74 26.83 3.15 -7.28
N ASN A 75 25.51 3.09 -7.13
CA ASN A 75 24.57 3.44 -8.19
C ASN A 75 23.86 4.78 -7.98
N LEU A 76 24.09 5.43 -6.84
CA LEU A 76 23.45 6.68 -6.45
C LEU A 76 24.50 7.72 -6.08
N GLN A 77 24.16 8.99 -6.28
CA GLN A 77 24.95 10.14 -5.85
C GLN A 77 24.04 11.25 -5.33
N LYS A 78 24.64 12.21 -4.60
CA LYS A 78 23.93 13.41 -4.15
C LYS A 78 23.21 14.10 -5.32
N GLY A 79 21.95 14.47 -5.12
CA GLY A 79 21.10 15.09 -6.13
C GLY A 79 20.25 14.11 -6.95
N ASP A 80 20.50 12.79 -6.87
CA ASP A 80 19.64 11.81 -7.52
C ASP A 80 18.23 11.84 -6.89
N ARG A 81 17.19 11.93 -7.72
CA ARG A 81 15.80 11.80 -7.30
C ARG A 81 15.38 10.33 -7.31
N VAL A 82 14.91 9.82 -6.19
CA VAL A 82 14.59 8.40 -6.01
C VAL A 82 13.26 8.21 -5.28
N VAL A 83 12.50 7.21 -5.71
CA VAL A 83 11.36 6.67 -4.95
C VAL A 83 11.83 5.43 -4.20
N ILE A 84 11.35 5.26 -2.97
CA ILE A 84 11.80 4.19 -2.07
C ILE A 84 10.69 3.14 -1.95
N PRO A 85 10.91 1.90 -2.41
CA PRO A 85 10.06 0.76 -2.08
C PRO A 85 9.90 0.60 -0.58
N PHE A 86 8.67 0.39 -0.10
CA PHE A 86 8.40 0.24 1.34
C PHE A 86 9.10 -0.96 1.98
N VAL A 87 9.41 -1.99 1.16
CA VAL A 87 10.15 -3.19 1.53
C VAL A 87 11.65 -2.92 1.49
N ILE A 88 12.37 -3.26 2.57
CA ILE A 88 13.82 -3.20 2.61
C ILE A 88 14.39 -4.56 2.19
N ALA A 89 15.06 -4.60 1.04
CA ALA A 89 15.61 -5.84 0.47
C ALA A 89 17.13 -5.78 0.27
N CYS A 90 17.82 -6.89 0.53
CA CYS A 90 19.29 -6.98 0.39
C CYS A 90 19.78 -7.17 -1.05
N GLY A 91 18.92 -7.70 -1.95
CA GLY A 91 19.23 -7.91 -3.37
C GLY A 91 19.96 -9.23 -3.69
N ASP A 92 20.48 -9.96 -2.71
CA ASP A 92 21.38 -11.09 -2.96
C ASP A 92 21.04 -12.39 -2.21
N CYS A 93 20.15 -12.38 -1.21
CA CYS A 93 19.68 -13.58 -0.53
C CYS A 93 18.89 -14.52 -1.44
N PHE A 94 18.56 -15.72 -0.93
CA PHE A 94 17.82 -16.74 -1.68
C PHE A 94 16.54 -16.17 -2.32
N PHE A 95 15.74 -15.45 -1.54
CA PHE A 95 14.47 -14.87 -2.00
C PHE A 95 14.67 -13.68 -2.95
N CYS A 96 15.64 -12.80 -2.69
CA CYS A 96 15.92 -11.66 -3.57
C CYS A 96 16.37 -12.10 -4.97
N ARG A 97 17.15 -13.19 -5.08
CA ARG A 97 17.55 -13.74 -6.39
C ARG A 97 16.38 -14.29 -7.20
N MET A 98 15.29 -14.68 -6.53
CA MET A 98 14.02 -15.08 -7.15
C MET A 98 13.06 -13.89 -7.34
N GLN A 99 13.51 -12.66 -7.12
CA GLN A 99 12.69 -11.45 -7.16
C GLN A 99 11.55 -11.44 -6.11
N GLN A 100 11.68 -12.24 -5.05
CA GLN A 100 10.73 -12.29 -3.93
C GLN A 100 11.16 -11.33 -2.82
N TYR A 101 11.25 -10.03 -3.14
CA TYR A 101 11.89 -9.03 -2.28
C TYR A 101 11.26 -8.90 -0.88
N ALA A 102 9.94 -8.95 -0.77
CA ALA A 102 9.24 -8.96 0.53
C ALA A 102 9.56 -10.18 1.44
N ALA A 103 10.14 -11.24 0.88
CA ALA A 103 10.63 -12.39 1.64
C ALA A 103 12.13 -12.29 1.95
N CYS A 104 12.76 -11.12 1.78
CA CYS A 104 14.17 -10.91 2.10
C CYS A 104 14.47 -11.33 3.55
N GLU A 105 15.40 -12.27 3.71
CA GLU A 105 15.75 -12.87 5.00
C GLU A 105 16.87 -12.13 5.76
N ASN A 106 17.49 -11.12 5.13
CA ASN A 106 18.68 -10.44 5.66
C ASN A 106 18.40 -9.05 6.27
N THR A 107 17.17 -8.55 6.19
CA THR A 107 16.86 -7.16 6.57
C THR A 107 16.03 -7.03 7.85
N ASN A 108 15.43 -8.13 8.31
CA ASN A 108 14.68 -8.19 9.56
C ASN A 108 15.31 -9.20 10.51
N ALA A 109 15.98 -8.71 11.55
CA ALA A 109 16.56 -9.57 12.59
C ALA A 109 15.51 -10.13 13.58
N GLY A 110 14.24 -9.72 13.45
CA GLY A 110 13.14 -10.15 14.30
C GLY A 110 12.59 -11.54 13.95
N LYS A 111 11.36 -11.82 14.40
CA LYS A 111 10.65 -13.09 14.14
C LYS A 111 9.49 -12.95 13.16
N GLY A 112 9.23 -11.75 12.65
CA GLY A 112 8.05 -11.48 11.84
C GLY A 112 6.75 -11.59 12.64
N ALA A 113 5.64 -11.60 11.91
CA ALA A 113 4.29 -11.74 12.47
C ALA A 113 3.80 -13.21 12.55
N ALA A 114 4.61 -14.17 12.11
CA ALA A 114 4.22 -15.59 12.10
C ALA A 114 4.01 -16.10 13.54
N LEU A 115 2.81 -16.60 13.83
CA LEU A 115 2.47 -17.17 15.15
C LEU A 115 3.10 -18.55 15.36
N ASN A 116 3.39 -19.27 14.28
CA ASN A 116 4.06 -20.56 14.38
C ASN A 116 5.54 -20.33 14.77
N LYS A 117 5.99 -20.94 15.87
CA LYS A 117 7.37 -20.75 16.37
C LYS A 117 8.38 -21.63 15.64
N LYS A 118 8.24 -21.77 14.32
CA LYS A 118 9.16 -22.56 13.50
C LYS A 118 10.40 -21.72 13.17
N GLN A 119 11.48 -22.37 12.73
CA GLN A 119 12.77 -21.73 12.45
C GLN A 119 12.84 -21.03 11.09
N ILE A 120 11.70 -20.70 10.49
CA ILE A 120 11.67 -19.96 9.23
C ILE A 120 12.11 -18.52 9.54
N PRO A 121 13.12 -17.96 8.84
CA PRO A 121 13.52 -16.57 9.02
C PRO A 121 12.36 -15.60 8.82
N ALA A 122 12.45 -14.44 9.47
CA ALA A 122 11.45 -13.39 9.30
C ALA A 122 11.43 -12.86 7.85
N PRO A 123 10.28 -12.33 7.38
CA PRO A 123 10.22 -11.63 6.11
C PRO A 123 10.99 -10.31 6.18
N ALA A 124 11.11 -9.64 5.04
CA ALA A 124 11.81 -8.36 4.91
C ALA A 124 11.39 -7.33 5.96
N ALA A 125 12.33 -6.46 6.36
CA ALA A 125 11.97 -5.28 7.13
C ALA A 125 11.19 -4.29 6.28
N LEU A 126 10.34 -3.50 6.94
CA LEU A 126 9.51 -2.47 6.32
C LEU A 126 9.84 -1.12 6.96
N PHE A 127 9.91 -0.07 6.15
CA PHE A 127 10.02 1.30 6.67
C PHE A 127 8.79 1.66 7.49
N GLY A 128 8.96 2.49 8.53
CA GLY A 128 7.87 3.14 9.25
C GLY A 128 6.79 2.22 9.81
N TYR A 129 7.12 0.95 10.04
CA TYR A 129 6.19 -0.10 10.47
C TYR A 129 6.61 -0.67 11.84
N SER A 130 5.81 -1.60 12.38
CA SER A 130 6.08 -2.19 13.70
C SER A 130 7.42 -2.92 13.80
N HIS A 131 7.90 -3.11 15.04
CA HIS A 131 9.13 -3.86 15.33
C HIS A 131 9.01 -5.37 15.01
N LEU A 132 7.83 -5.87 14.62
CA LEU A 132 7.70 -7.21 13.99
C LEU A 132 8.40 -7.28 12.62
N TYR A 133 8.51 -6.13 11.96
CA TYR A 133 9.12 -5.96 10.64
C TYR A 133 10.37 -5.06 10.70
N GLY A 134 11.16 -5.21 11.76
CA GLY A 134 12.47 -4.56 11.90
C GLY A 134 12.48 -3.24 12.66
N GLY A 135 11.35 -2.54 12.76
CA GLY A 135 11.27 -1.26 13.50
C GLY A 135 12.17 -0.17 12.90
N VAL A 136 12.27 -0.15 11.57
CA VAL A 136 13.08 0.82 10.85
C VAL A 136 12.30 2.13 10.71
N PRO A 137 12.89 3.30 11.06
CA PRO A 137 12.21 4.60 10.94
C PRO A 137 11.65 4.85 9.53
N GLY A 138 10.45 5.41 9.47
CA GLY A 138 9.77 5.73 8.22
C GLY A 138 10.12 7.08 7.60
N GLY A 139 9.52 7.36 6.45
CA GLY A 139 9.71 8.57 5.65
C GLY A 139 8.62 9.62 5.77
N GLN A 140 7.72 9.55 6.77
CA GLN A 140 6.94 10.73 7.17
C GLN A 140 7.82 11.63 8.05
N ALA A 141 8.81 12.28 7.41
CA ALA A 141 9.83 13.14 8.02
C ALA A 141 10.41 14.14 6.99
N GLU A 142 11.35 15.00 7.40
CA GLU A 142 12.13 15.82 6.46
C GLU A 142 13.32 15.05 5.85
N TYR A 143 13.91 14.13 6.62
CA TYR A 143 15.00 13.26 6.17
C TYR A 143 14.78 11.82 6.65
N VAL A 144 15.35 10.86 5.95
CA VAL A 144 15.28 9.44 6.32
C VAL A 144 16.55 8.71 5.92
N ARG A 145 16.98 7.76 6.77
CA ARG A 145 18.02 6.79 6.41
C ARG A 145 17.39 5.67 5.62
N VAL A 146 17.93 5.38 4.45
CA VAL A 146 17.49 4.27 3.60
C VAL A 146 18.60 3.22 3.55
N PRO A 147 18.44 2.08 4.24
CA PRO A 147 19.38 0.98 4.13
C PRO A 147 19.35 0.34 2.75
N LYS A 148 20.43 -0.36 2.39
CA LYS A 148 20.52 -1.08 1.10
C LYS A 148 20.31 -0.15 -0.09
N GLY A 149 21.00 0.98 -0.09
CA GLY A 149 20.94 2.03 -1.11
C GLY A 149 21.27 1.57 -2.54
N ASN A 150 21.88 0.39 -2.71
CA ASN A 150 22.16 -0.20 -4.02
C ASN A 150 20.99 -1.01 -4.60
N VAL A 151 19.93 -1.27 -3.82
CA VAL A 151 18.82 -2.16 -4.20
C VAL A 151 17.47 -1.46 -4.06
N GLY A 152 17.22 -0.83 -2.92
CA GLY A 152 15.94 -0.19 -2.60
C GLY A 152 15.61 0.98 -3.52
N PRO A 153 16.38 2.08 -3.45
CA PRO A 153 16.04 3.31 -4.16
C PRO A 153 15.95 3.11 -5.68
N PHE A 154 14.85 3.57 -6.26
CA PHE A 154 14.61 3.53 -7.70
C PHE A 154 14.66 4.94 -8.27
N LYS A 155 15.59 5.19 -9.20
CA LYS A 155 15.76 6.51 -9.82
C LYS A 155 14.52 6.94 -10.57
N VAL A 156 14.04 8.14 -10.27
CA VAL A 156 12.87 8.73 -10.91
C VAL A 156 13.34 9.56 -12.11
N PRO A 157 12.77 9.34 -13.31
CA PRO A 157 13.11 10.13 -14.49
C PRO A 157 12.85 11.64 -14.26
N PRO A 158 13.70 12.55 -14.78
CA PRO A 158 13.60 13.99 -14.54
C PRO A 158 12.21 14.60 -14.80
N LEU A 159 11.49 14.09 -15.81
CA LEU A 159 10.20 14.63 -16.26
C LEU A 159 8.99 14.04 -15.52
N LEU A 160 9.16 13.02 -14.68
CA LEU A 160 8.05 12.43 -13.93
C LEU A 160 7.82 13.18 -12.62
N SER A 161 6.62 13.74 -12.43
CA SER A 161 6.27 14.47 -11.21
C SER A 161 6.29 13.58 -9.96
N ASP A 162 6.57 14.17 -8.81
CA ASP A 162 6.72 13.45 -7.55
C ASP A 162 5.39 12.83 -7.10
N ASP A 163 4.27 13.53 -7.33
CA ASP A 163 2.93 13.01 -7.05
C ASP A 163 2.54 11.77 -7.88
N LYS A 164 3.25 11.49 -8.98
CA LYS A 164 3.09 10.26 -9.77
C LYS A 164 4.08 9.20 -9.33
N ALA A 165 5.36 9.59 -9.23
CA ALA A 165 6.45 8.68 -8.90
C ALA A 165 6.28 8.08 -7.49
N LEU A 166 5.77 8.86 -6.53
CA LEU A 166 5.55 8.44 -5.15
C LEU A 166 4.76 7.13 -5.06
N PHE A 167 3.78 6.91 -5.93
CA PHE A 167 2.94 5.70 -5.92
C PHE A 167 3.71 4.41 -6.23
N LEU A 168 4.89 4.50 -6.84
CA LEU A 168 5.79 3.37 -7.06
C LEU A 168 6.43 2.84 -5.76
N SER A 169 6.34 3.57 -4.65
CA SER A 169 6.84 3.12 -3.34
C SER A 169 6.05 1.94 -2.75
N ASP A 170 4.73 1.89 -2.97
CA ASP A 170 3.85 0.86 -2.40
C ASP A 170 2.58 0.61 -3.24
N ILE A 171 1.58 1.49 -3.13
CA ILE A 171 0.19 1.06 -3.40
C ILE A 171 -0.11 0.77 -4.88
N LEU A 172 0.64 1.37 -5.81
CA LEU A 172 0.52 1.00 -7.23
C LEU A 172 1.16 -0.37 -7.53
N PRO A 173 2.42 -0.66 -7.14
CA PRO A 173 2.95 -2.02 -7.13
C PRO A 173 2.06 -3.04 -6.42
N THR A 174 1.46 -2.67 -5.29
CA THR A 174 0.55 -3.54 -4.54
C THR A 174 -0.70 -3.86 -5.35
N ALA A 175 -1.32 -2.86 -5.96
CA ALA A 175 -2.44 -3.03 -6.88
C ALA A 175 -2.08 -3.86 -8.12
N TRP A 176 -0.91 -3.63 -8.71
CA TRP A 176 -0.41 -4.38 -9.87
C TRP A 176 -0.18 -5.86 -9.53
N GLN A 177 0.50 -6.14 -8.41
CA GLN A 177 0.69 -7.50 -7.93
C GLN A 177 -0.65 -8.19 -7.66
N ALA A 178 -1.61 -7.49 -7.05
CA ALA A 178 -2.93 -8.04 -6.78
C ALA A 178 -3.65 -8.44 -8.07
N ALA A 179 -3.62 -7.57 -9.10
CA ALA A 179 -4.24 -7.82 -10.39
C ALA A 179 -3.52 -8.91 -11.21
N LYS A 180 -2.17 -8.97 -11.16
CA LYS A 180 -1.38 -10.06 -11.76
C LYS A 180 -1.62 -11.40 -11.06
N ASN A 181 -1.74 -11.39 -9.74
CA ASN A 181 -2.05 -12.58 -8.96
C ASN A 181 -3.41 -13.16 -9.32
N ALA A 182 -4.39 -12.30 -9.61
CA ALA A 182 -5.71 -12.66 -10.11
C ALA A 182 -5.69 -13.28 -11.54
N GLN A 183 -4.55 -13.29 -12.24
CA GLN A 183 -4.36 -13.85 -13.59
C GLN A 183 -5.42 -13.37 -14.59
N ILE A 184 -5.71 -12.07 -14.54
CA ILE A 184 -6.66 -11.41 -15.41
C ILE A 184 -6.25 -11.59 -16.88
N GLN A 185 -7.23 -11.97 -17.69
CA GLN A 185 -7.14 -12.09 -19.15
C GLN A 185 -8.18 -11.18 -19.81
N GLN A 186 -8.05 -10.96 -21.12
CA GLN A 186 -9.07 -10.26 -21.90
C GLN A 186 -10.45 -10.91 -21.70
N GLY A 187 -11.46 -10.10 -21.34
CA GLY A 187 -12.83 -10.58 -21.08
C GLY A 187 -13.07 -11.09 -19.67
N SER A 188 -12.08 -11.05 -18.78
CA SER A 188 -12.27 -11.51 -17.39
C SER A 188 -13.30 -10.66 -16.64
N SER A 189 -14.05 -11.33 -15.78
CA SER A 189 -14.88 -10.71 -14.74
C SER A 189 -14.13 -10.71 -13.40
N VAL A 190 -14.10 -9.57 -12.71
CA VAL A 190 -13.34 -9.40 -11.45
C VAL A 190 -14.20 -8.69 -10.42
N ALA A 191 -14.11 -9.08 -9.14
CA ALA A 191 -14.66 -8.28 -8.04
C ALA A 191 -13.56 -7.81 -7.08
N VAL A 192 -13.52 -6.51 -6.81
CA VAL A 192 -12.60 -5.89 -5.84
C VAL A 192 -13.38 -5.54 -4.59
N TYR A 193 -13.03 -6.17 -3.47
CA TYR A 193 -13.59 -5.82 -2.16
C TYR A 193 -12.71 -4.75 -1.52
N GLY A 194 -13.32 -3.60 -1.23
CA GLY A 194 -12.65 -2.39 -0.75
C GLY A 194 -12.38 -1.40 -1.87
N ALA A 195 -12.93 -0.19 -1.75
CA ALA A 195 -12.72 0.95 -2.65
C ALA A 195 -11.77 2.00 -2.04
N GLY A 196 -10.90 1.60 -1.10
CA GLY A 196 -9.79 2.43 -0.64
C GLY A 196 -8.68 2.58 -1.71
N PRO A 197 -7.58 3.30 -1.41
CA PRO A 197 -6.51 3.57 -2.39
C PRO A 197 -6.01 2.35 -3.17
N VAL A 198 -5.67 1.27 -2.48
CA VAL A 198 -5.21 0.01 -3.11
C VAL A 198 -6.30 -0.57 -4.00
N GLY A 199 -7.56 -0.58 -3.55
CA GLY A 199 -8.69 -1.08 -4.33
C GLY A 199 -8.93 -0.28 -5.60
N LEU A 200 -8.92 1.05 -5.52
CA LEU A 200 -9.09 1.95 -6.67
C LEU A 200 -8.00 1.74 -7.72
N LEU A 201 -6.72 1.69 -7.30
CA LEU A 201 -5.62 1.41 -8.21
C LEU A 201 -5.68 -0.02 -8.77
N THR A 202 -6.21 -0.97 -8.00
CA THR A 202 -6.39 -2.35 -8.46
C THR A 202 -7.43 -2.43 -9.57
N ILE A 203 -8.52 -1.67 -9.49
CA ILE A 203 -9.52 -1.56 -10.56
C ILE A 203 -8.86 -1.02 -11.84
N ALA A 204 -8.03 0.03 -11.73
CA ALA A 204 -7.29 0.59 -12.86
C ALA A 204 -6.34 -0.45 -13.48
N CYS A 205 -5.59 -1.20 -12.66
CA CYS A 205 -4.70 -2.26 -13.12
C CYS A 205 -5.47 -3.43 -13.77
N ALA A 206 -6.58 -3.85 -13.18
CA ALA A 206 -7.43 -4.91 -13.69
C ALA A 206 -8.00 -4.56 -15.06
N ARG A 207 -8.47 -3.33 -15.24
CA ARG A 207 -8.94 -2.81 -16.54
C ARG A 207 -7.83 -2.85 -17.57
N LEU A 208 -6.64 -2.36 -17.23
CA LEU A 208 -5.48 -2.36 -18.13
C LEU A 208 -5.06 -3.79 -18.55
N LEU A 209 -5.23 -4.78 -17.68
CA LEU A 209 -4.94 -6.18 -17.95
C LEU A 209 -6.05 -6.92 -18.74
N GLY A 210 -7.14 -6.23 -19.08
CA GLY A 210 -8.19 -6.77 -19.96
C GLY A 210 -9.48 -7.20 -19.25
N ALA A 211 -9.67 -6.87 -17.98
CA ALA A 211 -10.95 -7.12 -17.30
C ALA A 211 -12.07 -6.24 -17.89
N GLU A 212 -13.17 -6.86 -18.30
CA GLU A 212 -14.30 -6.18 -18.95
C GLU A 212 -15.42 -5.87 -17.96
N GLN A 213 -15.73 -6.81 -17.06
CA GLN A 213 -16.70 -6.62 -15.99
C GLN A 213 -15.97 -6.53 -14.65
N ILE A 214 -15.97 -5.36 -14.02
CA ILE A 214 -15.29 -5.14 -12.74
C ILE A 214 -16.33 -4.68 -11.73
N PHE A 215 -16.57 -5.47 -10.68
CA PHE A 215 -17.37 -5.08 -9.54
C PHE A 215 -16.48 -4.48 -8.46
N VAL A 216 -17.00 -3.50 -7.72
CA VAL A 216 -16.34 -2.95 -6.53
C VAL A 216 -17.31 -2.91 -5.36
N VAL A 217 -16.90 -3.48 -4.23
CA VAL A 217 -17.72 -3.58 -3.03
C VAL A 217 -17.15 -2.70 -1.93
N ASP A 218 -17.92 -1.71 -1.47
CA ASP A 218 -17.58 -0.81 -0.35
C ASP A 218 -18.89 -0.29 0.28
N HIS A 219 -18.82 0.64 1.22
CA HIS A 219 -19.97 1.35 1.77
C HIS A 219 -19.84 2.87 1.73
N HIS A 220 -18.68 3.40 1.33
CA HIS A 220 -18.48 4.83 1.19
C HIS A 220 -18.89 5.30 -0.22
N PRO A 221 -19.98 6.09 -0.37
CA PRO A 221 -20.50 6.47 -1.68
C PRO A 221 -19.47 7.19 -2.53
N TYR A 222 -18.71 8.14 -1.99
CA TYR A 222 -17.69 8.90 -2.75
C TYR A 222 -16.59 8.02 -3.36
N ARG A 223 -16.27 6.88 -2.72
CA ARG A 223 -15.28 5.91 -3.24
C ARG A 223 -15.88 5.08 -4.37
N LEU A 224 -17.12 4.62 -4.18
CA LEU A 224 -17.88 3.86 -5.17
C LEU A 224 -18.16 4.70 -6.43
N SER A 225 -18.60 5.95 -6.25
CA SER A 225 -18.82 6.90 -7.35
C SER A 225 -17.54 7.14 -8.14
N PHE A 226 -16.41 7.41 -7.47
CA PHE A 226 -15.14 7.58 -8.17
C PHE A 226 -14.75 6.33 -8.97
N ALA A 227 -14.89 5.14 -8.39
CA ALA A 227 -14.58 3.89 -9.09
C ALA A 227 -15.47 3.66 -10.33
N ALA A 228 -16.76 3.99 -10.22
CA ALA A 228 -17.72 3.91 -11.32
C ALA A 228 -17.40 4.93 -12.41
N ASP A 229 -17.30 6.20 -12.05
CA ASP A 229 -17.12 7.30 -13.00
C ASP A 229 -15.76 7.24 -13.69
N ARG A 230 -14.70 6.91 -12.95
CA ARG A 230 -13.34 6.97 -13.47
C ARG A 230 -12.91 5.72 -14.21
N TYR A 231 -13.36 4.55 -13.74
CA TYR A 231 -12.88 3.27 -14.23
C TYR A 231 -13.98 2.39 -14.82
N GLY A 232 -15.26 2.80 -14.76
CA GLY A 232 -16.40 2.01 -15.23
C GLY A 232 -16.65 0.76 -14.38
N ALA A 233 -16.25 0.77 -13.11
CA ALA A 233 -16.56 -0.33 -12.19
C ALA A 233 -18.05 -0.32 -11.83
N ILE A 234 -18.62 -1.49 -11.57
CA ILE A 234 -20.00 -1.67 -11.11
C ILE A 234 -19.98 -1.58 -9.58
N PRO A 235 -20.48 -0.48 -8.98
CA PRO A 235 -20.43 -0.30 -7.55
C PRO A 235 -21.51 -1.15 -6.85
N ILE A 236 -21.14 -1.74 -5.72
CA ILE A 236 -22.07 -2.42 -4.81
C ILE A 236 -21.86 -1.84 -3.42
N ASN A 237 -22.90 -1.19 -2.90
CA ASN A 237 -22.92 -0.64 -1.55
C ASN A 237 -23.47 -1.69 -0.58
N PHE A 238 -22.63 -2.23 0.31
CA PHE A 238 -23.06 -3.27 1.25
C PHE A 238 -23.91 -2.76 2.44
N ASP A 239 -24.09 -1.44 2.58
CA ASP A 239 -25.09 -0.89 3.50
C ASP A 239 -26.51 -0.93 2.89
N GLU A 240 -26.61 -1.03 1.56
CA GLU A 240 -27.87 -1.11 0.79
C GLU A 240 -28.16 -2.54 0.29
N ASP A 241 -27.10 -3.31 0.05
CA ASP A 241 -27.15 -4.70 -0.39
C ASP A 241 -26.64 -5.63 0.71
N SER A 242 -27.53 -6.45 1.27
CA SER A 242 -27.21 -7.39 2.34
C SER A 242 -26.37 -8.60 1.90
N ASP A 243 -26.31 -8.90 0.60
CA ASP A 243 -25.53 -10.00 0.05
C ASP A 243 -24.80 -9.62 -1.26
N PRO A 244 -23.72 -8.81 -1.17
CA PRO A 244 -22.94 -8.39 -2.33
C PRO A 244 -22.44 -9.56 -3.19
N ALA A 245 -22.07 -10.69 -2.57
CA ALA A 245 -21.62 -11.86 -3.31
C ALA A 245 -22.73 -12.44 -4.20
N GLN A 246 -23.96 -12.56 -3.69
CA GLN A 246 -25.10 -13.01 -4.47
C GLN A 246 -25.41 -12.04 -5.63
N SER A 247 -25.42 -10.74 -5.37
CA SER A 247 -25.65 -9.72 -6.40
C SER A 247 -24.59 -9.73 -7.51
N ILE A 248 -23.33 -10.03 -7.18
CA ILE A 248 -22.27 -10.25 -8.17
C ILE A 248 -22.58 -11.50 -9.00
N ILE A 249 -22.92 -12.62 -8.34
CA ILE A 249 -23.19 -13.89 -9.02
C ILE A 249 -24.35 -13.73 -10.02
N GLU A 250 -25.44 -13.10 -9.64
CA GLU A 250 -26.61 -12.87 -10.51
C GLU A 250 -26.29 -12.03 -11.75
N GLN A 251 -25.28 -11.16 -11.67
CA GLN A 251 -24.82 -10.32 -12.79
C GLN A 251 -23.73 -10.98 -13.64
N THR A 252 -23.26 -12.17 -13.28
CA THR A 252 -22.26 -12.93 -14.04
C THR A 252 -22.91 -13.98 -14.94
N ALA A 253 -22.30 -14.24 -16.10
CA ALA A 253 -22.84 -15.17 -17.08
C ALA A 253 -23.05 -16.58 -16.50
N GLY A 254 -24.30 -17.04 -16.52
CA GLY A 254 -24.68 -18.35 -16.00
C GLY A 254 -24.59 -18.49 -14.48
N HIS A 255 -24.61 -17.37 -13.74
CA HIS A 255 -24.60 -17.35 -12.28
C HIS A 255 -23.38 -18.08 -11.70
N ARG A 256 -22.24 -17.94 -12.37
CA ARG A 256 -21.01 -18.67 -12.02
C ARG A 256 -20.21 -17.98 -10.93
N GLY A 257 -20.40 -16.67 -10.75
CA GLY A 257 -19.46 -15.83 -10.04
C GLY A 257 -18.34 -15.33 -10.95
N VAL A 258 -17.51 -14.43 -10.43
CA VAL A 258 -16.40 -13.79 -11.17
C VAL A 258 -15.20 -14.72 -11.33
N ASP A 259 -14.38 -14.49 -12.36
CA ASP A 259 -13.16 -15.26 -12.62
C ASP A 259 -12.12 -15.14 -11.50
N ALA A 260 -12.01 -13.92 -10.95
CA ALA A 260 -11.14 -13.63 -9.83
C ALA A 260 -11.74 -12.60 -8.89
N VAL A 261 -11.38 -12.70 -7.62
CA VAL A 261 -11.72 -11.74 -6.57
C VAL A 261 -10.44 -11.19 -5.96
N ILE A 262 -10.49 -9.93 -5.55
CA ILE A 262 -9.38 -9.24 -4.92
C ILE A 262 -9.85 -8.64 -3.59
N ASP A 263 -9.26 -9.10 -2.49
CA ASP A 263 -9.49 -8.56 -1.14
C ASP A 263 -8.48 -7.44 -0.85
N ALA A 264 -8.92 -6.19 -1.04
CA ALA A 264 -8.18 -4.97 -0.72
C ALA A 264 -8.66 -4.33 0.60
N VAL A 265 -9.30 -5.10 1.49
CA VAL A 265 -9.74 -4.64 2.82
C VAL A 265 -8.80 -5.13 3.91
N GLY A 266 -8.57 -6.45 3.98
CA GLY A 266 -7.83 -7.06 5.07
C GLY A 266 -8.62 -7.19 6.38
N PHE A 267 -7.90 -7.30 7.49
CA PHE A 267 -8.42 -7.77 8.77
C PHE A 267 -9.39 -6.83 9.52
N GLU A 268 -9.55 -5.60 9.07
CA GLU A 268 -10.46 -4.60 9.66
C GLU A 268 -11.78 -4.44 8.89
N ALA A 269 -12.28 -5.52 8.27
CA ALA A 269 -13.58 -5.50 7.62
C ALA A 269 -14.72 -5.28 8.64
N LYS A 270 -15.56 -4.27 8.39
CA LYS A 270 -16.72 -3.90 9.24
C LYS A 270 -17.75 -5.05 9.30
N GLY A 271 -17.94 -5.62 10.49
CA GLY A 271 -18.73 -6.84 10.74
C GLY A 271 -19.82 -6.69 11.80
N SER A 272 -20.47 -7.82 12.15
CA SER A 272 -21.53 -7.88 13.16
C SER A 272 -21.01 -7.47 14.56
N THR A 273 -21.92 -7.06 15.44
CA THR A 273 -21.61 -6.65 16.82
C THR A 273 -20.80 -7.72 17.59
N THR A 274 -20.99 -9.01 17.28
CA THR A 274 -20.30 -10.13 17.94
C THR A 274 -18.82 -10.24 17.56
N GLU A 275 -18.47 -10.10 16.28
CA GLU A 275 -17.09 -10.14 15.76
C GLU A 275 -16.31 -8.88 16.23
N THR A 276 -17.01 -7.74 16.35
CA THR A 276 -16.47 -6.49 16.90
C THR A 276 -16.15 -6.63 18.40
N VAL A 277 -17.01 -7.33 19.16
CA VAL A 277 -16.79 -7.61 20.59
C VAL A 277 -15.61 -8.58 20.79
N LEU A 278 -15.48 -9.64 19.99
CA LEU A 278 -14.35 -10.60 20.07
C LEU A 278 -13.01 -9.97 19.66
N THR A 279 -13.01 -9.12 18.63
CA THR A 279 -11.83 -8.33 18.22
C THR A 279 -11.44 -7.31 19.30
N ASN A 280 -12.41 -6.62 19.92
CA ASN A 280 -12.15 -5.69 21.01
C ASN A 280 -11.71 -6.38 22.32
N LEU A 281 -12.13 -7.62 22.53
CA LEU A 281 -11.67 -8.48 23.64
C LEU A 281 -10.33 -9.18 23.37
N LYS A 282 -9.66 -8.90 22.23
CA LYS A 282 -8.38 -9.52 21.80
C LYS A 282 -8.43 -11.04 21.63
N LEU A 283 -9.62 -11.62 21.45
CA LEU A 283 -9.79 -13.06 21.20
C LEU A 283 -9.71 -13.40 19.70
N GLU A 284 -10.04 -12.44 18.83
CA GLU A 284 -9.91 -12.54 17.37
C GLU A 284 -8.88 -11.52 16.86
N GLY A 285 -7.93 -11.99 16.04
CA GLY A 285 -6.88 -11.15 15.47
C GLY A 285 -7.25 -10.51 14.12
N SER A 286 -8.25 -11.07 13.42
CA SER A 286 -8.65 -10.59 12.09
C SER A 286 -10.12 -10.89 11.76
N SER A 287 -10.85 -9.92 11.20
CA SER A 287 -12.19 -10.11 10.63
C SER A 287 -12.12 -10.91 9.34
N GLY A 288 -12.90 -11.99 9.23
CA GLY A 288 -12.92 -12.86 8.05
C GLY A 288 -13.96 -12.47 7.00
N LYS A 289 -14.74 -11.40 7.23
CA LYS A 289 -15.96 -11.12 6.47
C LYS A 289 -15.71 -10.85 4.98
N ALA A 290 -14.77 -9.98 4.65
CA ALA A 290 -14.43 -9.67 3.26
C ALA A 290 -13.95 -10.94 2.52
N LEU A 291 -13.02 -11.68 3.13
CA LEU A 291 -12.50 -12.93 2.56
C LEU A 291 -13.60 -13.99 2.34
N ARG A 292 -14.56 -14.12 3.26
CA ARG A 292 -15.72 -15.01 3.08
C ARG A 292 -16.57 -14.62 1.88
N GLN A 293 -16.82 -13.32 1.70
CA GLN A 293 -17.55 -12.80 0.54
C GLN A 293 -16.76 -13.02 -0.76
N CYS A 294 -15.44 -12.84 -0.74
CA CYS A 294 -14.58 -13.19 -1.87
C CYS A 294 -14.72 -14.68 -2.26
N ILE A 295 -14.64 -15.60 -1.29
CA ILE A 295 -14.81 -17.04 -1.51
C ILE A 295 -16.21 -17.35 -2.07
N ALA A 296 -17.25 -16.64 -1.61
CA ALA A 296 -18.61 -16.81 -2.10
C ALA A 296 -18.79 -16.32 -3.55
N ALA A 297 -18.27 -15.13 -3.89
CA ALA A 297 -18.49 -14.48 -5.18
C ALA A 297 -17.65 -15.05 -6.34
N VAL A 298 -16.51 -15.70 -6.03
CA VAL A 298 -15.62 -16.26 -7.05
C VAL A 298 -16.15 -17.58 -7.61
N ARG A 299 -16.00 -17.80 -8.92
CA ARG A 299 -16.42 -19.06 -9.55
C ARG A 299 -15.57 -20.26 -9.16
N ARG A 300 -16.06 -21.46 -9.50
CA ARG A 300 -15.26 -22.70 -9.43
C ARG A 300 -13.98 -22.56 -10.26
N GLY A 301 -12.86 -23.01 -9.71
CA GLY A 301 -11.52 -22.88 -10.28
C GLY A 301 -11.00 -21.44 -10.37
N GLY A 302 -11.66 -20.48 -9.73
CA GLY A 302 -11.25 -19.08 -9.74
C GLY A 302 -10.14 -18.75 -8.74
N ILE A 303 -9.73 -17.48 -8.74
CA ILE A 303 -8.58 -17.01 -7.96
C ILE A 303 -9.01 -15.98 -6.92
N VAL A 304 -8.50 -16.13 -5.69
CA VAL A 304 -8.62 -15.17 -4.60
C VAL A 304 -7.26 -14.51 -4.39
N SER A 305 -7.14 -13.24 -4.78
CA SER A 305 -5.94 -12.43 -4.59
C SER A 305 -6.11 -11.56 -3.34
N VAL A 306 -5.16 -11.59 -2.41
CA VAL A 306 -5.30 -10.93 -1.09
C VAL A 306 -4.09 -10.01 -0.85
N PRO A 307 -4.13 -8.77 -1.37
CA PRO A 307 -3.20 -7.71 -0.96
C PRO A 307 -3.53 -7.11 0.42
N GLY A 308 -4.79 -7.24 0.89
CA GLY A 308 -5.20 -6.77 2.21
C GLY A 308 -4.40 -7.42 3.34
N VAL A 309 -4.04 -6.63 4.35
CA VAL A 309 -3.26 -7.13 5.49
C VAL A 309 -4.11 -8.08 6.33
N TYR A 310 -3.55 -9.22 6.72
CA TYR A 310 -4.12 -10.12 7.71
C TYR A 310 -3.08 -10.46 8.77
N ALA A 311 -3.50 -10.56 10.03
CA ALA A 311 -2.64 -10.88 11.16
C ALA A 311 -3.30 -11.87 12.12
N GLY A 312 -2.56 -12.92 12.47
CA GLY A 312 -3.05 -13.95 13.39
C GLY A 312 -4.14 -14.84 12.81
N PHE A 313 -5.05 -15.31 13.66
CA PHE A 313 -6.11 -16.24 13.28
C PHE A 313 -7.33 -15.52 12.71
N ILE A 314 -7.95 -16.13 11.70
CA ILE A 314 -9.22 -15.71 11.12
C ILE A 314 -10.28 -16.72 11.56
N HIS A 315 -11.36 -16.25 12.19
CA HIS A 315 -12.49 -17.10 12.53
C HIS A 315 -13.38 -17.35 11.31
N GLY A 316 -13.98 -18.55 11.23
CA GLY A 316 -14.95 -18.86 10.16
C GLY A 316 -14.35 -18.89 8.75
N PHE A 317 -13.07 -19.21 8.60
CA PHE A 317 -12.46 -19.38 7.28
C PHE A 317 -13.17 -20.51 6.52
N LEU A 318 -13.83 -20.18 5.41
CA LEU A 318 -14.64 -21.10 4.58
C LEU A 318 -13.76 -22.03 3.74
N PHE A 319 -12.88 -22.81 4.40
CA PHE A 319 -11.95 -23.68 3.71
C PHE A 319 -12.64 -24.83 2.97
N GLY A 320 -13.78 -25.32 3.49
CA GLY A 320 -14.60 -26.32 2.82
C GLY A 320 -15.12 -25.82 1.47
N ASP A 321 -15.72 -24.64 1.43
CA ASP A 321 -16.20 -23.99 0.21
C ASP A 321 -15.06 -23.71 -0.76
N ALA A 322 -13.92 -23.24 -0.25
CA ALA A 322 -12.73 -22.98 -1.04
C ALA A 322 -12.19 -24.27 -1.68
N PHE A 323 -12.18 -25.38 -0.94
CA PHE A 323 -11.79 -26.69 -1.42
C PHE A 323 -12.78 -27.22 -2.46
N ASP A 324 -14.08 -27.19 -2.18
CA ASP A 324 -15.12 -27.65 -3.11
C ASP A 324 -15.10 -26.88 -4.43
N LYS A 325 -14.88 -25.56 -4.36
CA LYS A 325 -14.73 -24.72 -5.56
C LYS A 325 -13.38 -24.89 -6.25
N GLY A 326 -12.39 -25.54 -5.65
CA GLY A 326 -11.04 -25.68 -6.21
C GLY A 326 -10.32 -24.34 -6.38
N LEU A 327 -10.42 -23.45 -5.39
CA LEU A 327 -9.88 -22.09 -5.47
C LEU A 327 -8.37 -22.04 -5.32
N THR A 328 -7.75 -21.07 -6.02
CA THR A 328 -6.35 -20.70 -5.80
C THR A 328 -6.27 -19.41 -4.99
N PHE A 329 -5.46 -19.38 -3.94
CA PHE A 329 -5.19 -18.18 -3.15
C PHE A 329 -3.78 -17.65 -3.43
N LYS A 330 -3.65 -16.34 -3.63
CA LYS A 330 -2.36 -15.64 -3.69
C LYS A 330 -2.38 -14.43 -2.78
N MET A 331 -1.39 -14.30 -1.91
CA MET A 331 -1.39 -13.32 -0.82
C MET A 331 0.01 -12.94 -0.39
N GLY A 332 0.12 -11.90 0.44
CA GLY A 332 1.37 -11.50 1.09
C GLY A 332 1.81 -10.09 0.71
N GLN A 333 2.87 -9.64 1.36
CA GLN A 333 3.48 -8.34 1.10
C GLN A 333 3.97 -8.23 -0.34
N THR A 334 3.86 -7.04 -0.92
CA THR A 334 4.20 -6.79 -2.32
C THR A 334 5.70 -6.84 -2.56
N HIS A 335 6.13 -7.56 -3.60
CA HIS A 335 7.52 -7.59 -4.04
C HIS A 335 7.85 -6.37 -4.91
N VAL A 336 7.69 -5.15 -4.37
CA VAL A 336 7.67 -3.85 -5.10
C VAL A 336 8.73 -3.75 -6.20
N HIS A 337 10.01 -4.02 -5.86
CA HIS A 337 11.14 -3.93 -6.78
C HIS A 337 10.95 -4.72 -8.07
N ALA A 338 10.24 -5.85 -8.04
CA ALA A 338 9.98 -6.69 -9.21
C ALA A 338 9.08 -6.00 -10.24
N TRP A 339 8.28 -5.01 -9.82
CA TRP A 339 7.25 -4.38 -10.64
C TRP A 339 7.64 -3.00 -11.16
N LEU A 340 8.67 -2.36 -10.61
CA LEU A 340 9.03 -0.97 -10.94
C LEU A 340 9.35 -0.78 -12.42
N GLY A 341 10.06 -1.73 -13.02
CA GLY A 341 10.40 -1.70 -14.45
C GLY A 341 9.18 -1.85 -15.38
N GLU A 342 8.13 -2.55 -14.94
CA GLU A 342 6.87 -2.65 -15.69
C GLU A 342 6.01 -1.42 -15.49
N LEU A 343 5.96 -0.88 -14.27
CA LEU A 343 5.03 0.19 -13.89
C LEU A 343 5.48 1.58 -14.34
N LEU A 344 6.77 1.89 -14.27
CA LEU A 344 7.27 3.21 -14.67
C LEU A 344 6.85 3.56 -16.11
N PRO A 345 7.05 2.71 -17.13
CA PRO A 345 6.61 3.01 -18.49
C PRO A 345 5.09 3.19 -18.64
N LEU A 346 4.28 2.53 -17.81
CA LEU A 346 2.82 2.67 -17.84
C LEU A 346 2.38 4.03 -17.31
N ILE A 347 3.07 4.57 -16.30
CA ILE A 347 2.85 5.93 -15.79
C ILE A 347 3.33 6.96 -16.83
N GLU A 348 4.54 6.79 -17.38
CA GLU A 348 5.10 7.73 -18.37
C GLU A 348 4.23 7.85 -19.62
N LYS A 349 3.62 6.75 -20.07
CA LYS A 349 2.67 6.73 -21.20
C LYS A 349 1.26 7.20 -20.84
N GLY A 350 1.00 7.51 -19.56
CA GLY A 350 -0.32 7.90 -19.07
C GLY A 350 -1.37 6.78 -19.12
N LEU A 351 -0.95 5.52 -19.22
CA LEU A 351 -1.83 4.34 -19.19
C LEU A 351 -2.30 4.04 -17.75
N LEU A 352 -1.47 4.35 -16.77
CA LEU A 352 -1.83 4.40 -15.35
C LEU A 352 -1.60 5.81 -14.83
N LYS A 353 -2.61 6.37 -14.17
CA LYS A 353 -2.60 7.72 -13.61
C LYS A 353 -2.90 7.67 -12.11
N PRO A 354 -1.97 7.12 -11.30
CA PRO A 354 -2.25 6.86 -9.89
C PRO A 354 -2.54 8.15 -9.10
N GLU A 355 -2.03 9.29 -9.55
CA GLU A 355 -2.20 10.61 -8.93
C GLU A 355 -3.67 11.06 -8.87
N GLU A 356 -4.55 10.54 -9.73
CA GLU A 356 -5.96 10.97 -9.78
C GLU A 356 -6.76 10.58 -8.52
N ILE A 357 -6.26 9.64 -7.72
CA ILE A 357 -6.90 9.29 -6.44
C ILE A 357 -6.53 10.28 -5.34
N VAL A 358 -5.51 11.13 -5.53
CA VAL A 358 -5.08 12.12 -4.52
C VAL A 358 -6.17 13.16 -4.34
N THR A 359 -6.57 13.33 -3.08
CA THR A 359 -7.59 14.30 -2.68
C THR A 359 -7.00 15.45 -1.87
N HIS A 360 -5.92 15.19 -1.13
CA HIS A 360 -5.33 16.16 -0.23
C HIS A 360 -3.83 16.24 -0.46
N TYR A 361 -3.36 17.42 -0.82
CA TYR A 361 -1.95 17.80 -0.76
C TYR A 361 -1.80 18.72 0.45
N MET A 362 -0.94 18.38 1.39
CA MET A 362 -0.87 19.07 2.67
C MET A 362 0.58 19.40 3.07
N PRO A 363 0.82 20.53 3.75
CA PRO A 363 2.05 20.75 4.49
C PRO A 363 2.35 19.58 5.42
N PHE A 364 3.62 19.21 5.56
CA PHE A 364 4.01 18.11 6.43
C PHE A 364 3.63 18.34 7.91
N GLU A 365 3.63 19.59 8.37
CA GLU A 365 3.19 19.98 9.71
C GLU A 365 1.72 19.63 10.00
N GLU A 366 0.88 19.47 8.97
CA GLU A 366 -0.52 19.05 9.10
C GLU A 366 -0.70 17.52 9.05
N ALA A 367 0.38 16.74 9.11
CA ALA A 367 0.31 15.28 9.01
C ALA A 367 -0.68 14.65 10.00
N ALA A 368 -0.72 15.09 11.26
CA ALA A 368 -1.69 14.59 12.24
C ALA A 368 -3.15 14.80 11.80
N ARG A 369 -3.48 15.98 11.25
CA ARG A 369 -4.80 16.25 10.66
C ARG A 369 -5.07 15.34 9.46
N GLY A 370 -4.07 15.10 8.61
CA GLY A 370 -4.19 14.16 7.49
C GLY A 370 -4.58 12.74 7.95
N TYR A 371 -4.01 12.26 9.06
CA TYR A 371 -4.42 11.00 9.67
C TYR A 371 -5.84 11.04 10.21
N GLU A 372 -6.27 12.13 10.85
CA GLU A 372 -7.64 12.27 11.36
C GLU A 372 -8.68 12.24 10.23
N ILE A 373 -8.46 13.02 9.17
CA ILE A 373 -9.36 13.07 8.01
C ILE A 373 -9.44 11.67 7.37
N PHE A 374 -8.30 11.02 7.18
CA PHE A 374 -8.25 9.69 6.55
C PHE A 374 -8.89 8.62 7.44
N GLU A 375 -8.68 8.68 8.75
CA GLU A 375 -9.29 7.78 9.74
C GLU A 375 -10.80 7.96 9.81
N LYS A 376 -11.29 9.19 9.84
CA LYS A 376 -12.74 9.47 9.94
C LYS A 376 -13.45 9.38 8.60
N ARG A 377 -12.70 9.22 7.50
CA ARG A 377 -13.19 9.27 6.11
C ARG A 377 -13.95 10.57 5.82
N GLU A 378 -13.47 11.67 6.42
CA GLU A 378 -13.97 13.03 6.22
C GLU A 378 -13.44 13.62 4.91
N GLU A 379 -14.04 14.72 4.46
CA GLU A 379 -13.58 15.48 3.28
C GLU A 379 -13.45 14.62 2.00
N GLU A 380 -14.24 13.53 1.90
CA GLU A 380 -14.15 12.54 0.83
C GLU A 380 -12.71 12.01 0.60
N CYS A 381 -11.92 11.94 1.67
CA CYS A 381 -10.50 11.64 1.58
C CYS A 381 -10.23 10.23 1.06
N ARG A 382 -9.62 10.18 -0.12
CA ARG A 382 -9.09 8.95 -0.73
C ARG A 382 -7.62 8.78 -0.39
N LYS A 383 -6.80 9.80 -0.64
CA LYS A 383 -5.34 9.74 -0.46
C LYS A 383 -4.78 11.11 -0.08
N VAL A 384 -3.84 11.11 0.87
CA VAL A 384 -3.12 12.30 1.34
C VAL A 384 -1.64 12.21 0.94
N ILE A 385 -1.12 13.27 0.34
CA ILE A 385 0.31 13.51 0.14
C ILE A 385 0.73 14.66 1.05
N LEU A 386 1.77 14.41 1.84
CA LEU A 386 2.42 15.32 2.77
C LEU A 386 3.74 15.82 2.16
N VAL A 387 3.96 17.12 2.22
CA VAL A 387 5.09 17.78 1.55
C VAL A 387 5.90 18.59 2.56
N PRO A 388 7.11 18.13 2.93
CA PRO A 388 8.01 18.88 3.79
C PRO A 388 8.34 20.27 3.23
N GLY A 389 8.27 21.30 4.07
CA GLY A 389 8.59 22.69 3.72
C GLY A 389 7.48 23.47 2.99
N ALA A 390 6.41 22.81 2.54
CA ALA A 390 5.25 23.51 1.98
C ALA A 390 4.52 24.32 3.06
N GLN A 391 4.03 25.52 2.69
CA GLN A 391 3.37 26.44 3.64
C GLN A 391 1.84 26.43 3.53
N SER A 392 1.28 25.82 2.49
CA SER A 392 -0.15 25.67 2.27
C SER A 392 -0.45 24.44 1.42
N ALA A 393 -1.72 24.06 1.30
CA ALA A 393 -2.16 22.96 0.44
C ALA A 393 -1.83 23.21 -1.05
N GLU A 394 -2.03 24.43 -1.53
CA GLU A 394 -1.71 24.82 -2.92
C GLU A 394 -0.20 24.79 -3.17
N ALA A 395 0.60 25.23 -2.19
CA ALA A 395 2.06 25.15 -2.27
C ALA A 395 2.52 23.68 -2.26
N ALA A 396 1.91 22.84 -1.43
CA ALA A 396 2.18 21.41 -1.38
C ALA A 396 1.87 20.77 -2.74
N GLN A 397 0.67 21.00 -3.28
CA GLN A 397 0.28 20.48 -4.60
C GLN A 397 1.25 20.95 -5.68
N LYS A 398 1.55 22.25 -5.74
CA LYS A 398 2.46 22.81 -6.75
C LYS A 398 3.89 22.26 -6.64
N ALA A 399 4.35 21.92 -5.44
CA ALA A 399 5.70 21.39 -5.23
C ALA A 399 5.87 19.96 -5.75
N VAL A 400 4.81 19.15 -5.72
CA VAL A 400 4.85 17.75 -6.14
C VAL A 400 4.24 17.50 -7.51
N SER A 401 3.39 18.41 -7.99
CA SER A 401 2.78 18.36 -9.33
C SER A 401 3.61 19.13 -10.35
N GLY A 402 3.74 18.58 -11.55
CA GLY A 402 4.46 19.20 -12.67
C GLY A 402 5.90 18.71 -12.89
N LEU A 403 6.56 19.29 -13.89
CA LEU A 403 7.92 18.92 -14.29
C LEU A 403 8.93 19.38 -13.23
N VAL A 404 9.56 18.44 -12.53
CA VAL A 404 10.50 18.72 -11.42
C VAL A 404 11.84 19.26 -11.93
N ASN A 405 12.11 19.17 -13.25
CA ASN A 405 13.26 19.81 -13.89
C ASN A 405 12.81 20.59 -15.14
N ALA A 406 12.73 21.91 -15.04
CA ALA A 406 13.03 22.73 -16.20
C ALA A 406 14.52 22.52 -16.50
N MET A 407 14.86 22.09 -17.72
CA MET A 407 16.26 22.08 -18.18
C MET A 407 16.91 23.43 -17.86
N PRO A 408 18.21 23.51 -17.52
CA PRO A 408 18.89 24.79 -17.41
C PRO A 408 18.69 25.56 -18.73
N GLY A 409 17.90 26.64 -18.70
CA GLY A 409 17.49 27.37 -19.92
C GLY A 409 15.99 27.35 -20.24
N GLY A 410 15.13 26.70 -19.44
CA GLY A 410 13.69 26.91 -19.48
C GLY A 410 12.97 26.43 -20.75
N THR A 411 13.55 25.51 -21.50
CA THR A 411 12.85 24.88 -22.63
C THR A 411 12.23 23.57 -22.17
N ILE A 412 10.90 23.50 -22.24
CA ILE A 412 10.10 22.28 -22.12
C ILE A 412 10.05 21.60 -23.49
#